data_AF-A0A2M8RV77-F1
#
_entry.id   AF-A0A2M8RV77-F1
#
_cell.length_a   1.000
_cell.length_b   1.000
_cell.length_c   1.000
_cell.angle_alpha   90.00
_cell.angle_beta   90.00
_cell.angle_gamma   90.00
#
_symmetry.space_group_name_H-M   'P 1'
#
loop_
_entity.id
_entity.type
_entity.pdbx_description
1 polymer ?
#
loop_
_entity_poly.entity_id
_entity_poly.type
_entity_poly.pdbx_seq_one_letter_code
_entity_poly.pdbx_strand_id
1 'polypeptide(L)'
;METREAEQIIEHHRLFNVGPRIQALSFFSDQVRSDLIQFCHLIQAKIGQGKSLNIYPHRILQQGMWAVQLVGEQDKIHLLLNIAGRFKLTIPTENEPWPVRWQIDIADHIDAYWFTELLSQELKLEHTVIHLSTKSVDKQGERIDETGKINS
;
A
#
# COMPACT_ATOMS: atom_id res chain seq x y z
N MET A 1 36.63 -0.11 10.82
CA MET A 1 36.09 -0.62 9.55
C MET A 1 34.68 -1.05 9.88
N GLU A 2 33.71 -0.15 9.71
CA GLU A 2 32.30 -0.43 10.03
C GLU A 2 31.81 -1.49 9.05
N THR A 3 31.42 -2.65 9.59
CA THR A 3 30.70 -3.67 8.84
C THR A 3 29.33 -3.08 8.50
N ARG A 4 29.16 -2.58 7.28
CA ARG A 4 27.82 -2.24 6.79
C ARG A 4 27.05 -3.55 6.73
N GLU A 5 26.07 -3.71 7.62
CA GLU A 5 25.11 -4.80 7.51
C GLU A 5 24.44 -4.69 6.14
N ALA A 6 24.28 -5.82 5.45
CA ALA A 6 23.71 -5.82 4.12
C ALA A 6 22.18 -5.64 4.21
N GLU A 7 21.62 -4.78 3.36
CA GLU A 7 20.16 -4.67 3.18
C GLU A 7 19.56 -6.06 2.92
N GLN A 8 18.49 -6.39 3.64
CA GLN A 8 17.77 -7.63 3.40
C GLN A 8 16.83 -7.44 2.22
N ILE A 9 17.03 -8.20 1.15
CA ILE A 9 16.19 -8.17 -0.05
C ILE A 9 15.36 -9.45 -0.11
N ILE A 10 14.04 -9.29 -0.20
CA ILE A 10 13.08 -10.38 -0.38
C ILE A 10 12.51 -10.27 -1.79
N GLU A 11 12.60 -11.36 -2.56
CA GLU A 11 12.07 -11.43 -3.93
C GLU A 11 11.20 -12.67 -4.11
N HIS A 12 10.03 -12.48 -4.72
CA HIS A 12 9.10 -13.54 -5.07
C HIS A 12 8.51 -13.28 -6.46
N HIS A 13 8.15 -14.35 -7.19
CA HIS A 13 7.48 -14.16 -8.48
C HIS A 13 5.99 -13.85 -8.32
N ARG A 14 5.32 -14.49 -7.34
CA ARG A 14 3.91 -14.29 -6.99
C ARG A 14 3.74 -14.31 -5.48
N LEU A 15 2.88 -13.45 -4.97
CA LEU A 15 2.58 -13.40 -3.54
C LEU A 15 1.39 -14.29 -3.18
N PHE A 16 0.29 -14.15 -3.93
CA PHE A 16 -0.97 -14.77 -3.57
C PHE A 16 -1.39 -15.83 -4.59
N ASN A 17 -2.05 -16.88 -4.12
CA ASN A 17 -2.66 -17.88 -4.97
C ASN A 17 -4.10 -17.44 -5.29
N VAL A 18 -4.25 -16.72 -6.40
CA VAL A 18 -5.54 -16.13 -6.79
C VAL A 18 -6.10 -16.85 -8.00
N GLY A 19 -7.11 -17.68 -7.76
CA GLY A 19 -7.90 -18.34 -8.80
C GLY A 19 -9.18 -17.55 -9.10
N PRO A 20 -9.88 -17.82 -10.22
CA PRO A 20 -11.07 -17.08 -10.67
C PRO A 20 -12.27 -17.15 -9.71
N ARG A 21 -12.20 -17.97 -8.65
CA ARG A 21 -13.26 -18.16 -7.65
C ARG A 21 -12.76 -18.01 -6.21
N ILE A 22 -11.49 -17.65 -6.00
CA ILE A 22 -10.93 -17.55 -4.66
C ILE A 22 -11.34 -16.20 -4.05
N GLN A 23 -12.11 -16.27 -2.97
CA GLN A 23 -12.62 -15.11 -2.23
C GLN A 23 -11.88 -14.87 -0.91
N ALA A 24 -10.80 -15.60 -0.65
CA ALA A 24 -10.05 -15.54 0.59
C ALA A 24 -8.55 -15.40 0.33
N LEU A 25 -7.87 -14.69 1.23
CA LEU A 25 -6.44 -14.48 1.21
C LEU A 25 -5.71 -15.85 1.27
N SER A 26 -4.94 -16.17 0.24
CA SER A 26 -4.16 -17.40 0.15
C SER A 26 -2.78 -17.09 -0.41
N PHE A 27 -1.74 -17.62 0.24
CA PHE A 27 -0.35 -17.36 -0.14
C PHE A 27 0.13 -18.38 -1.17
N PHE A 28 1.08 -17.97 -2.01
CA PHE A 28 1.68 -18.87 -3.00
C PHE A 28 2.55 -19.97 -2.36
N SER A 29 3.20 -19.66 -1.24
CA SER A 29 3.99 -20.62 -0.44
C SER A 29 4.06 -20.21 1.03
N ASP A 30 4.48 -21.13 1.90
CA ASP A 30 4.71 -20.85 3.32
C ASP A 30 5.84 -19.83 3.53
N GLN A 31 6.86 -19.83 2.66
CA GLN A 31 7.94 -18.85 2.71
C GLN A 31 7.40 -17.44 2.45
N VAL A 32 6.58 -17.28 1.41
CA VAL A 32 5.93 -15.99 1.11
C VAL A 32 5.13 -15.53 2.31
N ARG A 33 4.32 -16.42 2.89
CA ARG A 33 3.54 -16.10 4.09
C ARG A 33 4.46 -15.60 5.21
N SER A 34 5.51 -16.35 5.54
CA SER A 34 6.44 -15.98 6.61
C SER A 34 7.06 -14.60 6.39
N ASP A 35 7.55 -14.33 5.18
CA ASP A 35 8.19 -13.07 4.82
C ASP A 35 7.22 -11.89 4.95
N LEU A 36 5.99 -12.04 4.45
CA LEU A 36 4.98 -10.98 4.51
C LEU A 36 4.49 -10.72 5.94
N ILE A 37 4.35 -11.77 6.76
CA ILE A 37 3.99 -11.63 8.19
C ILE A 37 5.11 -10.93 8.96
N GLN A 38 6.37 -11.30 8.70
CA GLN A 38 7.51 -10.61 9.31
C GLN A 38 7.54 -9.13 8.93
N PHE A 39 7.26 -8.80 7.67
CA PHE A 39 7.11 -7.42 7.23
C PHE A 39 5.97 -6.68 7.94
N CYS A 40 4.82 -7.32 8.15
CA CYS A 40 3.72 -6.74 8.92
C CYS A 40 4.11 -6.48 10.37
N HIS A 41 4.81 -7.40 11.03
CA HIS A 41 5.32 -7.19 12.39
C HIS A 41 6.30 -6.03 12.47
N LEU A 42 7.18 -5.88 11.48
CA LEU A 42 8.12 -4.76 11.40
C LEU A 42 7.37 -3.41 11.30
N ILE A 43 6.33 -3.34 10.46
CA ILE A 43 5.45 -2.17 10.38
C ILE A 43 4.73 -1.92 11.71
N GLN A 44 4.16 -2.96 12.32
CA GLN A 44 3.41 -2.84 13.56
C GLN A 44 4.28 -2.31 14.70
N ALA A 45 5.54 -2.77 14.79
CA ALA A 45 6.51 -2.26 15.75
C ALA A 45 6.77 -0.76 15.58
N LYS A 46 6.61 -0.22 14.37
CA LYS A 46 6.83 1.19 14.06
C LYS A 46 5.60 2.07 14.27
N ILE A 47 4.41 1.60 13.88
CA ILE A 47 3.18 2.41 13.95
C ILE A 47 2.40 2.22 15.25
N GLY A 48 2.69 1.15 16.00
CA GLY A 48 1.92 0.74 17.18
C GLY A 48 0.59 0.09 16.80
N GLN A 49 -0.47 0.36 17.58
CA GLN A 49 -1.82 -0.11 17.24
C GLN A 49 -2.29 0.55 15.95
N GLY A 50 -2.74 -0.27 14.99
CA GLY A 50 -3.26 0.20 13.71
C GLY A 50 -4.58 0.96 13.86
N LYS A 51 -4.75 2.03 13.07
CA LYS A 51 -5.97 2.85 13.03
C LYS A 51 -6.63 2.84 11.66
N SER A 52 -5.88 3.16 10.61
CA SER A 52 -6.44 3.25 9.26
C SER A 52 -5.48 2.93 8.14
N LEU A 53 -6.06 2.49 7.02
CA LEU A 53 -5.44 2.16 5.76
C LEU A 53 -6.07 3.02 4.65
N ASN A 54 -5.31 3.96 4.10
CA ASN A 54 -5.73 4.74 2.94
C ASN A 54 -4.98 4.28 1.71
N ILE A 55 -5.71 3.96 0.66
CA ILE A 55 -5.17 3.39 -0.59
C ILE A 55 -5.53 4.32 -1.72
N TYR A 56 -4.54 4.71 -2.51
CA TYR A 56 -4.70 5.57 -3.67
C TYR A 56 -4.11 4.86 -4.91
N PRO A 57 -4.93 4.08 -5.64
CA PRO A 57 -4.53 3.51 -6.91
C PRO A 57 -4.36 4.64 -7.93
N HIS A 58 -3.15 4.81 -8.42
CA HIS A 58 -2.80 5.79 -9.44
C HIS A 58 -2.31 5.10 -10.71
N ARG A 59 -2.58 5.75 -11.84
CA ARG A 59 -1.94 5.44 -13.11
C ARG A 59 -1.19 6.69 -13.55
N ILE A 60 0.13 6.66 -13.47
CA ILE A 60 0.98 7.75 -13.96
C ILE A 60 1.58 7.29 -15.28
N LEU A 61 1.13 7.89 -16.38
CA LEU A 61 1.45 7.45 -17.74
C LEU A 61 1.04 5.97 -17.95
N GLN A 62 1.99 5.12 -18.35
CA GLN A 62 1.79 3.68 -18.53
C GLN A 62 2.08 2.86 -17.25
N GLN A 63 2.57 3.50 -16.18
CA GLN A 63 2.96 2.83 -14.94
C GLN A 63 1.80 2.81 -13.94
N GLY A 64 1.46 1.61 -13.46
CA GLY A 64 0.54 1.42 -12.36
C GLY A 64 1.27 1.57 -11.03
N MET A 65 0.70 2.34 -10.10
CA MET A 65 1.23 2.43 -8.74
C MET A 65 0.11 2.58 -7.71
N TRP A 66 0.29 2.05 -6.52
CA TRP A 66 -0.63 2.27 -5.41
C TRP A 66 0.11 2.98 -4.30
N ALA A 67 -0.29 4.22 -4.00
CA ALA A 67 0.18 4.88 -2.79
C ALA A 67 -0.67 4.37 -1.62
N VAL A 68 -0.02 3.83 -0.60
CA VAL A 68 -0.67 3.29 0.58
C VAL A 68 -0.18 4.05 1.79
N GLN A 69 -1.11 4.50 2.62
CA GLN A 69 -0.81 5.14 3.89
C GLN A 69 -1.36 4.29 5.02
N LEU A 70 -0.45 3.89 5.90
CA LEU A 70 -0.73 3.19 7.14
C LEU A 70 -0.64 4.18 8.28
N VAL A 71 -1.69 4.28 9.09
CA VAL A 71 -1.72 5.15 10.26
C VAL A 71 -1.92 4.30 11.49
N GLY A 72 -1.01 4.42 12.47
CA GLY A 72 -1.17 3.85 13.79
C GLY A 72 -1.22 4.92 14.88
N GLU A 73 -1.18 4.48 16.13
CA GLU A 73 -1.16 5.36 17.30
C GLU A 73 0.11 6.18 17.43
N GLN A 74 1.26 5.61 17.09
CA GLN A 74 2.57 6.20 17.34
C GLN A 74 3.11 6.93 16.11
N ASP A 75 2.84 6.40 14.92
CA ASP A 75 3.41 6.93 13.68
C ASP A 75 2.54 6.58 12.46
N LYS A 76 2.95 7.07 11.29
CA LYS A 76 2.41 6.73 9.99
C LYS A 76 3.51 6.31 9.04
N ILE A 77 3.20 5.36 8.16
CA ILE A 77 4.10 4.89 7.11
C ILE A 77 3.45 5.10 5.75
N HIS A 78 4.26 5.51 4.79
CA HIS A 78 3.86 5.62 3.39
C HIS A 78 4.55 4.54 2.58
N LEU A 79 3.76 3.65 1.97
CA LEU A 79 4.24 2.66 1.01
C LEU A 79 3.90 3.12 -0.42
N LEU A 80 4.74 2.74 -1.36
CA LEU A 80 4.49 2.90 -2.78
C LEU A 80 4.64 1.54 -3.47
N LEU A 81 3.52 0.96 -3.86
CA LEU A 81 3.48 -0.31 -4.55
C LEU A 81 3.62 -0.06 -6.06
N ASN A 82 4.77 -0.41 -6.63
CA ASN A 82 5.04 -0.27 -8.06
C ASN A 82 4.63 -1.55 -8.79
N ILE A 83 3.75 -1.44 -9.78
CA ILE A 83 3.35 -2.61 -10.57
C ILE A 83 4.44 -2.94 -11.59
N ALA A 84 5.21 -4.01 -11.33
CA ALA A 84 6.48 -4.29 -12.00
C ALA A 84 6.65 -5.75 -12.47
N GLY A 85 5.64 -6.62 -12.34
CA GLY A 85 5.72 -8.02 -12.80
C GLY A 85 6.53 -8.96 -11.90
N ARG A 86 6.98 -8.48 -10.73
CA ARG A 86 7.64 -9.26 -9.68
C ARG A 86 7.39 -8.65 -8.31
N PHE A 87 7.57 -9.43 -7.26
CA PHE A 87 7.69 -8.90 -5.90
C PHE A 87 9.14 -8.62 -5.56
N LYS A 88 9.42 -7.39 -5.07
CA LYS A 88 10.70 -7.06 -4.43
C LYS A 88 10.45 -6.11 -3.26
N LEU A 89 10.95 -6.52 -2.10
CA LEU A 89 10.94 -5.73 -0.87
C LEU A 89 12.37 -5.62 -0.34
N THR A 90 12.83 -4.38 -0.13
CA THR A 90 14.08 -4.10 0.57
C THR A 90 13.76 -3.69 1.99
N ILE A 91 14.30 -4.40 2.98
CA ILE A 91 14.17 -4.08 4.40
C ILE A 91 15.41 -3.27 4.84
N PRO A 92 15.23 -2.02 5.32
CA PRO A 92 16.31 -1.23 5.89
C PRO A 92 16.98 -1.96 7.05
N THR A 93 18.29 -1.78 7.18
CA THR A 93 19.03 -2.31 8.34
C THR A 93 18.64 -1.56 9.62
N GLU A 94 18.90 -2.15 10.81
CA GLU A 94 18.45 -1.58 12.09
C GLU A 94 18.93 -0.15 12.34
N ASN A 95 20.07 0.23 11.75
CA ASN A 95 20.69 1.54 11.91
C ASN A 95 20.31 2.55 10.81
N GLU A 96 19.52 2.14 9.82
CA GLU A 96 19.09 3.02 8.74
C GLU A 96 17.78 3.73 9.07
N PRO A 97 17.65 5.02 8.68
CA PRO A 97 16.41 5.74 8.87
C PRO A 97 15.30 5.10 8.04
N TRP A 98 14.10 5.08 8.60
CA TRP A 98 12.91 4.65 7.89
C TRP A 98 12.72 5.48 6.62
N PRO A 99 12.42 4.84 5.47
CA PRO A 99 12.22 5.55 4.23
C PRO A 99 10.99 6.46 4.34
N VAL A 100 11.11 7.71 3.87
CA VAL A 100 9.99 8.67 3.80
C VAL A 100 8.82 8.08 2.98
N ARG A 101 9.15 7.28 1.97
CA ARG A 101 8.21 6.49 1.17
C ARG A 101 8.86 5.17 0.82
N TRP A 102 8.36 4.08 1.40
CA TRP A 102 8.91 2.76 1.20
C TRP A 102 8.41 2.18 -0.13
N GLN A 103 9.33 2.01 -1.09
CA GLN A 103 9.00 1.44 -2.39
C GLN A 103 9.01 -0.09 -2.33
N ILE A 104 7.98 -0.70 -2.91
CA ILE A 104 7.82 -2.16 -3.00
C ILE A 104 7.41 -2.47 -4.43
N ASP A 105 8.15 -3.33 -5.12
CA ASP A 105 7.71 -3.86 -6.41
C ASP A 105 6.65 -4.94 -6.15
N ILE A 106 5.54 -4.88 -6.86
CA ILE A 106 4.44 -5.86 -6.82
C ILE A 106 4.22 -6.42 -8.23
N ALA A 107 3.84 -7.70 -8.33
CA ALA A 107 3.67 -8.36 -9.62
C ALA A 107 2.58 -7.72 -10.47
N ASP A 108 1.37 -7.57 -9.93
CA ASP A 108 0.23 -6.99 -10.63
C ASP A 108 -0.75 -6.31 -9.67
N HIS A 109 -1.84 -5.77 -10.20
CA HIS A 109 -2.87 -5.10 -9.40
C HIS A 109 -3.64 -6.05 -8.48
N ILE A 110 -3.69 -7.35 -8.80
CA ILE A 110 -4.38 -8.35 -7.98
C ILE A 110 -3.53 -8.62 -6.73
N ASP A 111 -2.23 -8.84 -6.90
CA ASP A 111 -1.29 -8.97 -5.80
C ASP A 111 -1.25 -7.69 -4.95
N ALA A 112 -1.35 -6.49 -5.57
CA ALA A 112 -1.42 -5.23 -4.82
C ALA A 112 -2.67 -5.14 -3.94
N TYR A 113 -3.84 -5.54 -4.48
CA TYR A 113 -5.08 -5.57 -3.72
C TYR A 113 -4.98 -6.52 -2.52
N TRP A 114 -4.58 -7.78 -2.74
CA TRP A 114 -4.46 -8.76 -1.65
C TRP A 114 -3.36 -8.42 -0.65
N PHE A 115 -2.30 -7.74 -1.09
CA PHE A 115 -1.29 -7.21 -0.19
C PHE A 115 -1.86 -6.14 0.75
N THR A 116 -2.73 -5.25 0.24
CA THR A 116 -3.41 -4.28 1.10
C THR A 116 -4.42 -4.91 2.05
N GLU A 117 -5.12 -5.98 1.62
CA GLU A 117 -5.99 -6.76 2.49
C GLU A 117 -5.20 -7.46 3.61
N LEU A 118 -4.05 -8.05 3.30
CA LEU A 118 -3.14 -8.62 4.30
C LEU A 118 -2.73 -7.56 5.32
N LEU A 119 -2.28 -6.38 4.88
CA LEU A 119 -1.91 -5.28 5.77
C LEU A 119 -3.08 -4.88 6.67
N SER A 120 -4.30 -4.79 6.12
CA SER A 120 -5.50 -4.48 6.90
C SER A 120 -5.76 -5.50 8.00
N GLN A 121 -5.64 -6.79 7.70
CA GLN A 121 -5.91 -7.88 8.63
C GLN A 121 -4.84 -7.99 9.71
N GLU A 122 -3.57 -8.04 9.32
CA GLU A 122 -2.45 -8.26 10.24
C GLU A 122 -2.19 -7.07 11.15
N LEU A 123 -2.38 -5.85 10.64
CA LEU A 123 -2.20 -4.61 11.42
C LEU A 123 -3.46 -4.19 12.18
N LYS A 124 -4.56 -4.96 12.08
CA LYS A 124 -5.86 -4.69 12.72
C LYS A 124 -6.37 -3.27 12.43
N LEU A 125 -6.33 -2.85 11.17
CA LEU A 125 -6.73 -1.50 10.76
C LEU A 125 -8.27 -1.41 10.74
N GLU A 126 -8.82 -0.40 11.42
CA GLU A 126 -10.27 -0.25 11.63
C GLU A 126 -11.00 0.24 10.38
N HIS A 127 -10.30 0.96 9.51
CA HIS A 127 -10.88 1.58 8.32
C HIS A 127 -9.95 1.44 7.12
N THR A 128 -10.46 0.80 6.06
CA THR A 128 -9.81 0.73 4.76
C THR A 128 -10.57 1.57 3.74
N VAL A 129 -9.93 2.62 3.24
CA VAL A 129 -10.52 3.53 2.25
C VAL A 129 -9.73 3.46 0.95
N ILE A 130 -10.39 3.02 -0.12
CA ILE A 130 -9.83 3.03 -1.47
C ILE A 130 -10.31 4.30 -2.20
N HIS A 131 -9.38 5.21 -2.45
CA HIS A 131 -9.58 6.45 -3.18
C HIS A 131 -9.29 6.23 -4.65
N LEU A 132 -10.34 6.00 -5.44
CA LEU A 132 -10.23 5.92 -6.89
C LEU A 132 -10.12 7.34 -7.47
N SER A 133 -9.14 7.52 -8.38
CA SER A 133 -8.80 8.80 -9.00
C SER A 133 -9.97 9.51 -9.73
N THR A 134 -11.07 8.82 -10.00
CA THR A 134 -12.22 9.36 -10.74
C THR A 134 -13.25 10.11 -9.88
N LYS A 135 -13.09 10.20 -8.56
CA LYS A 135 -13.98 11.04 -7.71
C LYS A 135 -13.72 12.56 -7.83
N SER A 136 -13.26 13.01 -9.00
CA SER A 136 -13.03 14.43 -9.30
C SER A 136 -13.77 14.87 -10.56
N VAL A 137 -15.06 14.58 -10.69
CA VAL A 137 -16.03 15.45 -11.38
C VAL A 137 -17.41 15.07 -10.84
N ASP A 138 -17.84 15.67 -9.74
CA ASP A 138 -19.27 15.81 -9.39
C ASP A 138 -19.38 16.63 -8.10
N LYS A 139 -19.03 17.92 -8.19
CA LYS A 139 -19.65 18.96 -7.38
C LYS A 139 -19.31 20.34 -7.96
N GLN A 140 -20.37 21.12 -8.11
CA GLN A 140 -20.43 22.55 -8.45
C GLN A 140 -20.35 22.91 -9.94
N GLY A 141 -21.37 22.47 -10.68
CA GLY A 141 -21.96 23.34 -11.69
C GLY A 141 -23.01 24.24 -11.04
N GLU A 142 -22.59 25.26 -10.28
CA GLU A 142 -23.45 26.43 -10.14
C GLU A 142 -23.49 27.08 -11.53
N ARG A 143 -24.64 26.93 -12.20
CA ARG A 143 -24.95 27.72 -13.39
C ARG A 143 -24.91 29.19 -12.99
N ILE A 144 -23.86 29.88 -13.43
CA ILE A 144 -23.91 31.31 -13.66
C ILE A 144 -24.81 31.53 -14.88
N ASP A 145 -26.07 31.89 -14.63
CA ASP A 145 -26.94 32.40 -15.67
C ASP A 145 -26.37 33.74 -16.17
N GLU A 146 -26.49 34.01 -17.48
CA GLU A 146 -25.86 35.13 -18.21
C GLU A 146 -26.34 36.55 -17.80
N THR A 147 -26.93 36.70 -16.61
CA THR A 147 -27.27 37.99 -16.01
C THR A 147 -26.69 38.05 -14.62
N GLY A 148 -25.44 38.51 -14.50
CA GLY A 148 -24.68 38.58 -13.25
C GLY A 148 -25.39 39.30 -12.10
N LYS A 149 -26.14 38.55 -11.28
CA LYS A 149 -26.56 38.93 -9.94
C LYS A 149 -26.52 37.72 -9.01
N ILE A 150 -25.86 37.92 -7.88
CA ILE A 150 -25.76 36.97 -6.76
C ILE A 150 -26.97 37.25 -5.86
N ASN A 151 -27.81 36.25 -5.60
CA ASN A 151 -28.82 36.34 -4.55
C ASN A 151 -28.24 35.77 -3.25
N SER A 152 -28.19 36.64 -2.23
CA SER A 152 -27.89 36.34 -0.82
C SER A 152 -28.90 35.42 -0.16
#